data_AF-A0A3Q3ACD3-F1
#
_entry.id   AF-A0A3Q3ACD3-F1
#
_cell.length_a   1.000
_cell.length_b   1.000
_cell.length_c   1.000
_cell.angle_alpha   90.00
_cell.angle_beta   90.00
_cell.angle_gamma   90.00
#
_symmetry.space_group_name_H-M   'P 1'
#
loop_
_entity.id
_entity.type
_entity.pdbx_description
1 polymer ?
#
loop_
_entity_poly.entity_id
_entity_poly.type
_entity_poly.pdbx_seq_one_letter_code
_entity_poly.pdbx_strand_id
1 'polypeptide(L)'
;MLRLKKKKKLTEGHVLHQRGGGVQTTFPLSPSTMVTPHKKSMLGNGNYDVNVIMAALQTRGFEAVWWDKRRDVGSIELSNVEGFILNVPSNLRWGPLRLPLKRQHWIGVREVGGVYYNLDSKLRNPQPIGSSDELRKFLRQQLRGKNCELLLVVSEEVEAHQTWRSDG
;
A
#
# COMPACT_ATOMS: atom_id res chain seq x y z
N MET A 1 -1.47 36.04 -14.74
CA MET A 1 -2.76 36.39 -15.37
C MET A 1 -2.93 35.55 -16.64
N LEU A 2 -4.05 34.85 -16.77
CA LEU A 2 -4.38 33.84 -17.80
C LEU A 2 -4.23 34.31 -19.26
N ARG A 3 -3.92 33.38 -20.19
CA ARG A 3 -4.91 32.96 -21.22
C ARG A 3 -4.47 31.77 -22.08
N LEU A 4 -5.33 30.76 -22.09
CA LEU A 4 -5.48 29.71 -23.10
C LEU A 4 -5.72 30.31 -24.50
N LYS A 5 -5.32 29.57 -25.55
CA LYS A 5 -6.05 29.52 -26.82
C LYS A 5 -6.22 28.08 -27.30
N LYS A 6 -7.48 27.62 -27.29
CA LYS A 6 -8.00 26.45 -28.03
C LYS A 6 -7.93 26.72 -29.53
N LYS A 7 -7.67 25.67 -30.33
CA LYS A 7 -8.02 25.62 -31.76
C LYS A 7 -9.01 24.46 -31.99
N LYS A 8 -10.22 24.81 -32.43
CA LYS A 8 -11.19 23.93 -33.10
C LYS A 8 -10.78 23.79 -34.57
N LYS A 9 -11.01 22.62 -35.17
CA LYS A 9 -11.23 22.47 -36.62
C LYS A 9 -12.40 21.51 -36.82
N LEU A 10 -13.47 22.02 -37.44
CA LEU A 10 -14.55 21.27 -38.05
C LEU A 10 -14.12 20.84 -39.46
N THR A 11 -14.63 19.72 -39.96
CA THR A 11 -15.20 19.61 -41.33
C THR A 11 -16.03 18.33 -41.45
N GLU A 12 -17.26 18.51 -41.96
CA GLU A 12 -18.27 17.56 -42.48
C GLU A 12 -17.71 16.76 -43.69
N GLY A 13 -18.29 15.69 -44.27
CA GLY A 13 -19.55 14.95 -44.15
C GLY A 13 -19.71 13.95 -45.33
N HIS A 14 -20.69 13.03 -45.21
CA HIS A 14 -21.39 12.22 -46.24
C HIS A 14 -20.69 11.10 -47.05
N VAL A 15 -21.24 9.86 -47.02
CA VAL A 15 -22.16 9.26 -48.02
C VAL A 15 -22.65 7.88 -47.51
N LEU A 16 -23.96 7.65 -47.57
CA LEU A 16 -24.63 6.36 -47.35
C LEU A 16 -24.89 5.67 -48.70
N HIS A 17 -24.59 4.38 -48.80
CA HIS A 17 -25.21 3.48 -49.78
C HIS A 17 -25.42 2.10 -49.15
N GLN A 18 -26.65 1.59 -49.24
CA GLN A 18 -27.11 0.31 -48.68
C GLN A 18 -26.94 -0.84 -49.67
N ARG A 19 -26.65 -2.06 -49.18
CA ARG A 19 -27.46 -3.27 -49.40
C ARG A 19 -26.86 -4.51 -48.72
N GLY A 20 -27.69 -5.27 -48.00
CA GLY A 20 -27.56 -6.73 -47.90
C GLY A 20 -27.40 -7.33 -46.50
N GLY A 21 -28.51 -7.66 -45.84
CA GLY A 21 -28.71 -8.92 -45.10
C GLY A 21 -27.98 -9.16 -43.76
N GLY A 22 -28.75 -9.18 -42.67
CA GLY A 22 -28.37 -9.83 -41.41
C GLY A 22 -28.84 -9.07 -40.17
N VAL A 23 -29.97 -9.47 -39.59
CA VAL A 23 -30.38 -9.02 -38.25
C VAL A 23 -29.44 -9.69 -37.23
N GLN A 24 -28.59 -8.91 -36.57
CA GLN A 24 -28.05 -9.25 -35.25
C GLN A 24 -28.26 -8.04 -34.35
N THR A 25 -29.04 -8.26 -33.30
CA THR A 25 -29.47 -7.27 -32.31
C THR A 25 -28.28 -6.71 -31.55
N THR A 26 -28.11 -5.39 -31.59
CA THR A 26 -27.13 -4.64 -30.80
C THR A 26 -27.57 -4.52 -29.34
N PHE A 27 -26.74 -5.01 -28.43
CA PHE A 27 -26.55 -4.40 -27.12
C PHE A 27 -25.06 -4.05 -26.98
N PRO A 28 -24.63 -2.80 -27.21
CA PRO A 28 -23.46 -2.28 -26.52
C PRO A 28 -23.88 -1.95 -25.08
N LEU A 29 -22.90 -1.63 -24.23
CA LEU A 29 -23.02 -1.20 -22.82
C LEU A 29 -22.70 -2.30 -21.79
N SER A 30 -21.40 -2.58 -21.60
CA SER A 30 -20.70 -2.17 -20.36
C SER A 30 -19.29 -2.78 -20.30
N PRO A 31 -18.22 -2.04 -20.67
CA PRO A 31 -16.91 -2.27 -20.11
C PRO A 31 -16.84 -1.46 -18.81
N SER A 32 -17.44 -1.98 -17.74
CA SER A 32 -17.42 -1.33 -16.43
C SER A 32 -17.26 -2.37 -15.32
N THR A 33 -16.17 -3.11 -15.36
CA THR A 33 -15.45 -3.35 -14.11
C THR A 33 -14.16 -2.58 -14.24
N MET A 34 -14.14 -1.46 -13.53
CA MET A 34 -13.08 -0.47 -13.56
C MET A 34 -11.74 -1.17 -13.46
N VAL A 35 -10.89 -0.97 -14.48
CA VAL A 35 -9.45 -0.99 -14.26
C VAL A 35 -9.22 0.08 -13.20
N THR A 36 -9.05 -0.34 -11.95
CA THR A 36 -8.79 0.57 -10.83
C THR A 36 -7.62 1.47 -11.23
N PRO A 37 -7.75 2.81 -11.15
CA PRO A 37 -6.67 3.74 -11.46
C PRO A 37 -5.45 3.64 -10.52
N HIS A 38 -5.43 2.66 -9.60
CA HIS A 38 -4.41 2.45 -8.59
C HIS A 38 -3.13 1.81 -9.15
N LYS A 39 -3.10 1.42 -10.44
CA LYS A 39 -1.84 1.16 -11.17
C LYS A 39 -0.99 2.42 -11.45
N LYS A 40 -1.24 3.53 -10.76
CA LYS A 40 -0.43 4.75 -10.83
C LYS A 40 0.53 4.85 -9.65
N SER A 41 1.54 3.98 -9.60
CA SER A 41 2.92 4.34 -9.25
C SER A 41 3.79 3.07 -9.24
N MET A 42 3.98 2.42 -10.40
CA MET A 42 5.16 1.56 -10.59
C MET A 42 6.41 2.43 -10.85
N LEU A 43 6.56 3.51 -10.07
CA LEU A 43 7.73 4.37 -10.13
C LEU A 43 8.84 3.68 -9.33
N GLY A 44 9.71 3.03 -10.10
CA GLY A 44 10.95 2.47 -9.60
C GLY A 44 11.73 3.50 -8.79
N ASN A 45 12.12 3.06 -7.58
CA ASN A 45 13.33 3.45 -6.89
C ASN A 45 13.63 2.34 -5.85
N GLY A 46 14.50 1.40 -6.23
CA GLY A 46 15.47 0.76 -5.32
C GLY A 46 15.02 -0.26 -4.27
N ASN A 47 13.75 -0.68 -4.18
CA ASN A 47 13.34 -1.66 -3.17
C ASN A 47 12.41 -2.74 -3.75
N TYR A 48 12.94 -3.63 -4.58
CA TYR A 48 12.14 -4.64 -5.31
C TYR A 48 11.31 -5.54 -4.39
N ASP A 49 11.81 -5.83 -3.19
CA ASP A 49 11.15 -6.70 -2.22
C ASP A 49 9.77 -6.16 -1.79
N VAL A 50 9.62 -4.83 -1.63
CA VAL A 50 8.33 -4.26 -1.19
C VAL A 50 7.25 -4.40 -2.25
N ASN A 51 7.60 -4.26 -3.53
CA ASN A 51 6.64 -4.44 -4.63
C ASN A 51 6.13 -5.88 -4.70
N VAL A 52 6.99 -6.86 -4.40
CA VAL A 52 6.60 -8.26 -4.31
C VAL A 52 5.62 -8.47 -3.15
N ILE A 53 5.89 -7.87 -1.99
CA ILE A 53 4.98 -7.91 -0.82
C ILE A 53 3.62 -7.30 -1.17
N MET A 54 3.61 -6.11 -1.78
CA MET A 54 2.37 -5.42 -2.16
C MET A 54 1.56 -6.25 -3.15
N ALA A 55 2.21 -6.77 -4.20
CA ALA A 55 1.55 -7.64 -5.17
C ALA A 55 0.99 -8.92 -4.51
N ALA A 56 1.72 -9.54 -3.59
CA ALA A 56 1.27 -10.72 -2.88
C ALA A 56 0.05 -10.45 -1.98
N LEU A 57 0.02 -9.30 -1.30
CA LEU A 57 -1.14 -8.87 -0.49
C LEU A 57 -2.38 -8.68 -1.36
N GLN A 58 -2.21 -8.05 -2.53
CA GLN A 58 -3.31 -7.83 -3.49
C GLN A 58 -3.92 -9.15 -3.99
N THR A 59 -3.12 -10.19 -4.21
CA THR A 59 -3.69 -11.52 -4.57
C THR A 59 -4.61 -12.12 -3.50
N ARG A 60 -4.59 -11.56 -2.29
CA ARG A 60 -5.37 -12.03 -1.13
C ARG A 60 -6.43 -11.02 -0.67
N GLY A 61 -6.69 -9.96 -1.44
CA GLY A 61 -7.70 -8.96 -1.08
C GLY A 61 -7.24 -7.94 -0.03
N PHE A 62 -5.92 -7.76 0.12
CA PHE A 62 -5.33 -6.77 1.03
C PHE A 62 -4.51 -5.74 0.27
N GLU A 63 -4.45 -4.54 0.82
CA GLU A 63 -3.63 -3.44 0.32
C GLU A 63 -2.59 -3.04 1.37
N ALA A 64 -1.46 -2.54 0.89
CA ALA A 64 -0.39 -2.00 1.72
C ALA A 64 -0.35 -0.48 1.61
N VAL A 65 -0.65 0.21 2.70
CA VAL A 65 -0.68 1.66 2.77
C VAL A 65 0.60 2.18 3.41
N TRP A 66 1.30 3.07 2.72
CA TRP A 66 2.47 3.76 3.27
C TRP A 66 2.07 4.76 4.36
N TRP A 67 2.58 4.55 5.56
CA TRP A 67 2.36 5.47 6.67
C TRP A 67 3.27 6.70 6.57
N ASP A 68 2.68 7.89 6.69
CA ASP A 68 3.43 9.14 6.79
C ASP A 68 3.98 9.29 8.23
N LYS A 69 5.29 9.07 8.40
CA LYS A 69 5.99 9.19 9.69
C LYS A 69 5.88 10.55 10.38
N ARG A 70 5.41 11.59 9.67
CA ARG A 70 5.15 12.93 10.24
C ARG A 70 3.85 12.98 11.03
N ARG A 71 2.95 12.02 10.84
CA ARG A 71 1.67 11.90 11.55
C ARG A 71 1.87 11.10 12.84
N ASP A 72 1.10 11.42 13.88
CA ASP A 72 1.11 10.60 15.10
C ASP A 72 0.44 9.27 14.83
N VAL A 73 1.08 8.17 15.26
CA VAL A 73 0.53 6.81 15.14
C VAL A 73 -0.77 6.64 15.92
N GLY A 74 -1.09 7.57 16.83
CA GLY A 74 -2.39 7.61 17.51
C GLY A 74 -3.57 7.83 16.56
N SER A 75 -3.31 8.39 15.38
CA SER A 75 -4.31 8.59 14.32
C SER A 75 -4.54 7.34 13.43
N ILE A 76 -3.92 6.21 13.77
CA ILE A 76 -4.17 4.93 13.11
C ILE A 76 -5.37 4.27 13.80
N GLU A 77 -6.41 3.97 13.03
CA GLU A 77 -7.53 3.16 13.49
C GLU A 77 -7.12 1.68 13.47
N LEU A 78 -6.61 1.20 14.61
CA LEU A 78 -6.00 -0.12 14.71
C LEU A 78 -7.00 -1.25 14.43
N SER A 79 -8.29 -1.04 14.70
CA SER A 79 -9.33 -2.03 14.44
C SER A 79 -9.54 -2.32 12.95
N ASN A 80 -9.19 -1.37 12.08
CA ASN A 80 -9.26 -1.50 10.63
C ASN A 80 -7.93 -1.96 10.01
N VAL A 81 -6.91 -2.20 10.83
CA VAL A 81 -5.58 -2.63 10.36
C VAL A 81 -5.34 -4.09 10.67
N GLU A 82 -5.16 -4.87 9.62
CA GLU A 82 -4.88 -6.29 9.72
C GLU A 82 -3.46 -6.52 10.24
N GLY A 83 -2.49 -5.72 9.80
CA GLY A 83 -1.13 -5.88 10.30
C GLY A 83 -0.23 -4.75 9.88
N PHE A 84 1.03 -4.85 10.31
CA PHE A 84 2.03 -3.86 10.02
C PHE A 84 3.25 -4.52 9.42
N ILE A 85 3.88 -3.84 8.47
CA ILE A 85 5.17 -4.25 7.91
C ILE A 85 6.10 -3.07 8.11
N LEU A 86 7.19 -3.28 8.86
CA LEU A 86 8.19 -2.25 9.09
C LEU A 86 9.45 -2.57 8.31
N ASN A 87 10.02 -1.53 7.68
CA ASN A 87 11.37 -1.57 7.17
C ASN A 87 12.29 -0.91 8.21
N VAL A 88 13.05 -1.69 8.97
CA VAL A 88 13.92 -1.19 10.03
C VAL A 88 15.40 -1.35 9.67
N PRO A 89 16.27 -0.38 10.02
CA PRO A 89 17.70 -0.53 9.83
C PRO A 89 18.25 -1.63 10.75
N SER A 90 19.03 -2.54 10.18
CA SER A 90 19.61 -3.68 10.87
C SER A 90 21.12 -3.75 10.69
N ASN A 91 21.83 -3.91 11.80
CA ASN A 91 23.29 -4.08 11.77
C ASN A 91 23.64 -5.47 11.26
N LEU A 92 24.57 -5.54 10.32
CA LEU A 92 25.13 -6.81 9.86
C LEU A 92 26.09 -7.36 10.93
N ARG A 93 25.81 -8.57 11.42
CA ARG A 93 26.73 -9.32 12.28
C ARG A 93 27.48 -10.33 11.43
N TRP A 94 28.80 -10.24 11.38
CA TRP A 94 29.69 -11.26 10.79
C TRP A 94 30.57 -11.82 11.91
N GLY A 95 30.13 -12.93 12.51
CA GLY A 95 30.79 -13.49 13.68
C GLY A 95 30.86 -12.49 14.85
N PRO A 96 32.02 -12.31 15.50
CA PRO A 96 32.18 -11.36 16.60
C PRO A 96 32.20 -9.89 16.14
N LEU A 97 32.35 -9.62 14.84
CA LEU A 97 32.48 -8.27 14.31
C LEU A 97 31.11 -7.66 13.96
N ARG A 98 30.83 -6.49 14.53
CA ARG A 98 29.68 -5.65 14.15
C ARG A 98 30.14 -4.66 13.10
N LEU A 99 29.82 -4.92 11.84
CA LEU A 99 30.14 -4.01 10.75
C LEU A 99 29.17 -2.81 10.79
N PRO A 100 29.63 -1.58 10.53
CA PRO A 100 28.79 -0.38 10.49
C PRO A 100 27.89 -0.30 9.23
N LEU A 101 27.72 -1.41 8.50
CA LEU A 101 26.77 -1.51 7.39
C LEU A 101 25.37 -1.77 7.95
N LYS A 102 24.51 -0.76 7.80
CA LYS A 102 23.07 -0.86 8.09
C LYS A 102 22.36 -1.34 6.84
N ARG A 103 21.85 -2.56 6.87
CA ARG A 103 20.94 -3.08 5.85
C ARG A 103 19.50 -2.90 6.29
N GLN A 104 18.62 -2.62 5.35
CA GLN A 104 17.19 -2.64 5.60
C GLN A 104 16.73 -4.06 5.92
N HIS A 105 15.72 -4.17 6.79
CA HIS A 105 15.19 -5.44 7.25
C HIS A 105 13.70 -5.32 7.46
N TRP A 106 12.96 -6.18 6.77
CA TRP A 106 11.51 -6.22 6.86
C TRP A 106 11.06 -7.07 8.04
N ILE A 107 10.21 -6.50 8.89
CA ILE A 107 9.57 -7.21 10.00
C ILE A 107 8.06 -7.09 9.89
N GLY A 108 7.35 -8.18 10.19
CA GLY A 108 5.89 -8.17 10.32
C GLY A 108 5.47 -7.96 11.77
N VAL A 109 4.34 -7.30 11.98
CA VAL A 109 3.65 -7.23 13.27
C VAL A 109 2.18 -7.56 13.04
N ARG A 110 1.63 -8.46 13.88
CA ARG A 110 0.25 -8.91 13.77
C ARG A 110 -0.36 -9.10 15.15
N GLU A 111 -1.65 -8.79 15.27
CA GLU A 111 -2.45 -9.13 16.43
C GLU A 111 -2.93 -10.58 16.37
N VAL A 112 -2.77 -11.29 17.48
CA VAL A 112 -3.33 -12.63 17.69
C VAL A 112 -3.89 -12.69 19.11
N GLY A 113 -5.22 -12.78 19.22
CA GLY A 113 -5.90 -12.90 20.52
C GLY A 113 -5.71 -11.68 21.43
N GLY A 114 -5.83 -10.45 20.91
CA GLY A 114 -5.69 -9.23 21.69
C GLY A 114 -4.25 -8.79 21.97
N VAL A 115 -3.26 -9.54 21.49
CA VAL A 115 -1.83 -9.25 21.71
C VAL A 115 -1.14 -9.10 20.36
N TYR A 116 -0.39 -8.01 20.19
CA TYR A 116 0.47 -7.79 19.04
C TYR A 116 1.80 -8.51 19.22
N TYR A 117 2.26 -9.16 18.15
CA TYR A 117 3.53 -9.88 18.12
C TYR A 117 4.45 -9.33 17.05
N ASN A 118 5.73 -9.20 17.40
CA ASN A 118 6.81 -9.01 16.46
C ASN A 118 7.18 -10.35 15.82
N LEU A 119 7.03 -10.42 14.49
CA LEU A 119 7.29 -11.58 13.64
C LEU A 119 8.62 -11.47 12.90
N ASP A 120 9.59 -10.72 13.44
CA ASP A 120 10.94 -10.62 12.89
C ASP A 120 11.58 -12.01 12.76
N SER A 121 11.97 -12.38 11.55
CA SER A 121 12.62 -13.66 11.20
C SER A 121 13.98 -13.87 11.86
N LYS A 122 14.60 -12.84 12.45
CA LYS A 122 15.83 -12.96 13.25
C LYS A 122 15.59 -13.42 14.67
N LEU A 123 14.34 -13.39 15.14
CA LEU A 123 13.96 -13.88 16.45
C LEU A 123 13.77 -15.39 16.38
N ARG A 124 14.08 -16.09 17.48
CA ARG A 124 13.86 -17.55 17.54
C ARG A 124 12.37 -17.91 17.50
N ASN A 125 11.53 -17.04 18.06
CA ASN A 125 10.08 -17.18 18.16
C ASN A 125 9.44 -15.79 18.09
N PRO A 126 8.16 -15.67 17.68
CA PRO A 126 7.39 -14.44 17.79
C PRO A 126 7.52 -13.81 19.19
N GLN A 127 7.83 -12.52 19.24
CA GLN A 127 7.96 -11.81 20.52
C GLN A 127 6.72 -10.95 20.79
N PRO A 128 6.07 -11.09 21.95
CA PRO A 128 4.94 -10.25 22.28
C PRO A 128 5.41 -8.80 22.42
N ILE A 129 4.71 -7.90 21.74
CA ILE A 129 4.80 -6.45 21.94
C ILE A 129 3.83 -6.03 23.03
N GLY A 130 2.61 -6.60 23.02
CA GLY A 130 1.57 -6.36 24.02
C GLY A 130 0.28 -5.82 23.42
N SER A 131 -0.40 -4.98 24.18
CA SER A 131 -1.66 -4.30 23.85
C SER A 131 -1.52 -3.22 22.77
N SER A 132 -2.65 -2.65 22.35
CA SER A 132 -2.73 -1.53 21.39
C SER A 132 -1.88 -0.31 21.79
N ASP A 133 -1.83 0.03 23.09
CA ASP A 133 -1.02 1.15 23.57
C ASP A 133 0.48 0.85 23.51
N GLU A 134 0.86 -0.39 23.82
CA GLU A 134 2.24 -0.85 23.74
C GLU A 134 2.71 -0.94 22.29
N LEU A 135 1.83 -1.37 21.37
CA LEU A 135 2.07 -1.29 19.94
C LEU A 135 2.31 0.15 19.50
N ARG A 136 1.44 1.10 19.88
CA ARG A 136 1.62 2.52 19.52
C ARG A 136 2.95 3.05 20.03
N LYS A 137 3.34 2.71 21.26
CA LYS A 137 4.66 3.05 21.83
C LYS A 137 5.80 2.43 21.01
N PHE A 138 5.69 1.16 20.64
CA PHE A 138 6.67 0.46 19.80
C PHE A 138 6.82 1.13 18.43
N LEU A 139 5.71 1.41 17.72
CA LEU A 139 5.73 2.08 16.42
C LEU A 139 6.36 3.48 16.49
N ARG A 140 6.01 4.28 17.51
CA ARG A 140 6.64 5.60 17.74
C ARG A 140 8.16 5.47 17.93
N GLN A 141 8.62 4.45 18.65
CA GLN A 141 10.06 4.23 18.84
C GLN A 141 10.77 3.86 17.54
N GLN A 142 10.19 2.97 16.73
CA GLN A 142 10.77 2.56 15.45
C GLN A 142 10.84 3.74 14.45
N LEU A 143 9.74 4.49 14.33
CA LEU A 143 9.62 5.62 13.38
C LEU A 143 10.51 6.83 13.72
N ARG A 144 11.07 6.92 14.94
CA ARG A 144 12.12 7.91 15.26
C ARG A 144 13.40 7.69 14.45
N GLY A 145 13.65 6.47 13.97
CA GLY A 145 14.79 6.15 13.13
C GLY A 145 14.69 6.84 11.75
N LYS A 146 15.79 7.45 11.29
CA LYS A 146 15.81 8.20 10.01
C LYS A 146 15.35 7.37 8.80
N ASN A 147 15.66 6.07 8.81
CA ASN A 147 15.42 5.14 7.70
C ASN A 147 14.41 4.04 8.09
N CYS A 148 13.45 4.35 8.96
CA CYS A 148 12.34 3.44 9.25
C CYS A 148 11.16 3.77 8.32
N GLU A 149 10.58 2.74 7.74
CA GLU A 149 9.33 2.84 6.98
C GLU A 149 8.29 1.94 7.61
N LEU A 150 7.01 2.32 7.49
CA LEU A 150 5.88 1.58 8.02
C LEU A 150 4.83 1.47 6.94
N LEU A 151 4.39 0.23 6.70
CA LEU A 151 3.22 -0.09 5.89
C LEU A 151 2.13 -0.62 6.80
N LEU A 152 0.91 -0.16 6.57
CA LEU A 152 -0.30 -0.73 7.13
C LEU A 152 -0.84 -1.75 6.14
N VAL A 153 -1.12 -2.96 6.59
CA VAL A 153 -1.84 -3.97 5.81
C VAL A 153 -3.31 -3.86 6.18
N VAL A 154 -4.14 -3.55 5.19
CA VAL A 154 -5.58 -3.33 5.37
C VAL A 154 -6.36 -4.05 4.28
N SER A 155 -7.67 -4.27 4.47
CA SER A 155 -8.51 -4.77 3.38
C SER A 155 -8.65 -3.74 2.26
N GLU A 156 -8.97 -4.20 1.05
CA GLU A 156 -9.26 -3.32 -0.09
C GLU A 156 -10.35 -2.29 0.23
N GLU A 157 -11.39 -2.69 0.97
CA GLU A 157 -12.47 -1.79 1.37
C GLU A 157 -12.00 -0.69 2.33
N VAL A 158 -11.17 -1.04 3.31
CA VAL A 158 -10.60 -0.09 4.27
C VAL A 158 -9.68 0.90 3.57
N GLU A 159 -8.89 0.45 2.59
CA GLU A 159 -8.10 1.35 1.75
C GLU A 159 -9.01 2.31 0.98
N ALA A 160 -10.02 1.79 0.28
CA ALA A 160 -10.85 2.58 -0.63
C ALA A 160 -11.57 3.72 0.10
N HIS A 161 -12.04 3.46 1.33
CA HIS A 161 -12.69 4.45 2.19
C HIS A 161 -11.71 5.20 3.09
N GLN A 162 -10.44 4.78 3.12
CA GLN A 162 -9.38 5.31 3.98
C GLN A 162 -9.78 5.30 5.46
N THR A 163 -10.47 4.26 5.93
CA THR A 163 -10.93 4.14 7.33
C THR A 163 -9.84 3.65 8.28
N TRP A 164 -8.64 3.36 7.77
CA TRP A 164 -7.43 3.07 8.55
C TRP A 164 -6.84 4.29 9.26
N ARG A 165 -7.27 5.49 8.88
CA ARG A 165 -6.98 6.74 9.59
C ARG A 165 -8.21 7.14 10.41
N SER A 166 -7.99 7.53 11.66
CA SER A 166 -9.01 8.22 12.44
C SER A 166 -8.94 9.71 12.10
N ASP A 167 -10.07 10.31 11.73
CA ASP A 167 -10.20 11.76 11.68
C ASP A 167 -10.11 12.26 13.12
N GLY A 168 -8.96 12.84 13.47
CA GLY A 168 -8.68 13.36 14.81
C GLY A 168 -9.47 14.61 15.15
#